data_AF-C8W5J7-F1
#
_entry.id   AF-C8W5J7-F1
#
_cell.length_a   1.000
_cell.length_b   1.000
_cell.length_c   1.000
_cell.angle_alpha   90.00
_cell.angle_beta   90.00
_cell.angle_gamma   90.00
#
_symmetry.space_group_name_H-M   'P 1'
#
loop_
_entity.id
_entity.type
_entity.pdbx_description
1 polymer ?
#
loop_
_entity_poly.entity_id
_entity_poly.type
_entity_poly.pdbx_seq_one_letter_code
_entity_poly.pdbx_strand_id
1 'polypeptide(L)'
;MKTTVMTIANRLHYTQGMSRSQALKTDWQMVKQGKFYTKVRGVTFGNRQKALARLRNYSPDEITINLVGDLNNEADLNAVAIVVEVIGKGSYQLGYLKKEHAQVIAPLPDKGVKVTARLESITGGTGKNRFRNFGANISFALVA
;
A
#
# COMPACT_ATOMS: atom_id res chain seq x y z
N MET A 1 16.65 23.89 -2.53
CA MET A 1 15.84 22.83 -3.18
C MET A 1 16.54 21.45 -3.29
N LYS A 2 17.81 21.26 -2.86
CA LYS A 2 18.55 19.99 -3.04
C LYS A 2 18.51 19.01 -1.84
N THR A 3 17.92 19.38 -0.71
CA THR A 3 18.13 18.64 0.55
C THR A 3 17.15 17.49 0.78
N THR A 4 15.83 17.69 0.70
CA THR A 4 14.85 16.65 1.08
C THR A 4 14.94 15.38 0.22
N VAL A 5 15.11 15.57 -1.11
CA VAL A 5 15.31 14.49 -2.09
C VAL A 5 16.56 13.68 -1.68
N MET A 6 17.73 14.31 -1.69
CA MET A 6 18.95 13.62 -1.30
C MET A 6 18.91 13.00 0.10
N THR A 7 18.21 13.59 1.07
CA THR A 7 18.07 13.01 2.41
C THR A 7 17.29 11.70 2.39
N ILE A 8 16.11 11.66 1.77
CA ILE A 8 15.30 10.43 1.69
C ILE A 8 15.99 9.40 0.80
N ALA A 9 16.56 9.80 -0.35
CA ALA A 9 17.32 8.90 -1.21
C ALA A 9 18.57 8.33 -0.50
N ASN A 10 19.33 9.14 0.23
CA ASN A 10 20.47 8.65 1.00
C ASN A 10 20.03 7.71 2.12
N ARG A 11 18.91 8.03 2.79
CA ARG A 11 18.33 7.12 3.79
C ARG A 11 17.98 5.79 3.11
N LEU A 12 17.26 5.80 1.99
CA LEU A 12 16.92 4.60 1.22
C LEU A 12 18.16 3.80 0.79
N HIS A 13 19.21 4.46 0.31
CA HIS A 13 20.45 3.81 -0.10
C HIS A 13 21.23 3.20 1.07
N TYR A 14 21.57 4.00 2.09
CA TYR A 14 22.45 3.58 3.17
C TYR A 14 21.75 2.72 4.22
N THR A 15 20.48 3.00 4.51
CA THR A 15 19.73 2.20 5.50
C THR A 15 19.14 0.95 4.87
N GLN A 16 18.85 0.93 3.56
CA GLN A 16 18.17 -0.21 2.91
C GLN A 16 18.94 -0.96 1.84
N GLY A 17 20.20 -0.59 1.60
CA GLY A 17 21.01 -1.24 0.57
C GLY A 17 20.44 -1.09 -0.84
N MET A 18 19.44 -0.21 -1.05
CA MET A 18 18.94 0.08 -2.40
C MET A 18 20.06 0.66 -3.24
N SER A 19 20.08 0.34 -4.53
CA SER A 19 20.98 1.04 -5.44
C SER A 19 20.69 2.55 -5.42
N ARG A 20 21.73 3.38 -5.57
CA ARG A 20 21.57 4.84 -5.58
C ARG A 20 20.53 5.32 -6.59
N SER A 21 20.45 4.66 -7.75
CA SER A 21 19.45 4.97 -8.80
C SER A 21 18.02 4.68 -8.35
N GLN A 22 17.79 3.52 -7.71
CA GLN A 22 16.46 3.15 -7.21
C GLN A 22 16.03 4.07 -6.06
N ALA A 23 16.95 4.34 -5.13
CA ALA A 23 16.71 5.25 -4.02
C ALA A 23 16.33 6.66 -4.51
N LEU A 24 17.07 7.19 -5.50
CA LEU A 24 16.79 8.50 -6.08
C LEU A 24 15.45 8.53 -6.83
N LYS A 25 15.10 7.48 -7.57
CA LYS A 25 13.81 7.40 -8.28
C LYS A 25 12.62 7.36 -7.32
N THR A 26 12.70 6.52 -6.30
CA THR A 26 11.67 6.40 -5.27
C THR A 26 11.48 7.71 -4.54
N ASP A 27 12.58 8.32 -4.12
CA ASP A 27 12.54 9.59 -3.42
C ASP A 27 12.05 10.74 -4.32
N TRP A 28 12.48 10.82 -5.57
CA TRP A 28 11.98 11.84 -6.49
C TRP A 28 10.47 11.68 -6.75
N GLN A 29 9.96 10.45 -6.81
CA GLN A 29 8.52 10.19 -6.84
C GLN A 29 7.83 10.61 -5.54
N MET A 30 8.44 10.37 -4.37
CA MET A 30 7.92 10.83 -3.06
C MET A 30 7.81 12.34 -3.00
N VAL A 31 8.90 13.05 -3.31
CA VAL A 31 8.97 14.51 -3.17
C VAL A 31 8.10 15.21 -4.20
N LYS A 32 7.98 14.70 -5.44
CA LYS A 32 7.10 15.31 -6.44
C LYS A 32 5.62 15.00 -6.25
N GLN A 33 5.26 13.79 -5.83
CA GLN A 33 3.85 13.36 -5.81
C GLN A 33 3.23 13.46 -4.41
N GLY A 34 4.03 13.46 -3.34
CA GLY A 34 3.58 13.48 -1.94
C GLY A 34 2.82 12.21 -1.49
N LYS A 35 2.36 11.39 -2.45
CA LYS A 35 1.64 10.13 -2.27
C LYS A 35 1.93 9.20 -3.45
N PHE A 36 1.96 7.91 -3.20
CA PHE A 36 1.97 6.88 -4.22
C PHE A 36 0.62 6.24 -4.35
N TYR A 37 0.10 6.17 -5.57
CA TYR A 37 -1.14 5.46 -5.87
C TYR A 37 -0.85 4.07 -6.40
N THR A 38 -1.57 3.07 -5.87
CA THR A 38 -1.41 1.70 -6.35
C THR A 38 -2.69 0.87 -6.21
N LYS A 39 -2.72 -0.25 -6.92
CA LYS A 39 -3.82 -1.23 -6.86
C LYS A 39 -3.48 -2.33 -5.87
N VAL A 40 -4.47 -2.70 -5.04
CA VAL A 40 -4.39 -3.87 -4.16
C VAL A 40 -4.32 -5.13 -5.03
N ARG A 41 -3.35 -6.00 -4.74
CA ARG A 41 -3.16 -7.30 -5.41
C ARG A 41 -3.75 -8.43 -4.58
N GLY A 42 -4.10 -9.54 -5.24
CA GLY A 42 -4.63 -10.73 -4.56
C GLY A 42 -6.09 -10.62 -4.07
N VAL A 43 -6.84 -9.62 -4.57
CA VAL A 43 -8.23 -9.36 -4.15
C VAL A 43 -9.25 -10.40 -4.64
N THR A 44 -8.86 -11.28 -5.57
CA THR A 44 -9.72 -12.35 -6.10
C THR A 44 -9.69 -13.64 -5.27
N PHE A 45 -8.78 -13.75 -4.31
CA PHE A 45 -8.61 -14.96 -3.50
C PHE A 45 -9.51 -14.93 -2.26
N GLY A 46 -10.05 -16.10 -1.90
CA GLY A 46 -10.88 -16.27 -0.71
C GLY A 46 -12.08 -15.32 -0.66
N ASN A 47 -12.38 -14.78 0.52
CA ASN A 47 -13.54 -13.92 0.75
C ASN A 47 -13.29 -12.42 0.42
N ARG A 48 -12.17 -12.07 -0.21
CA ARG A 48 -11.76 -10.68 -0.46
C ARG A 48 -12.71 -9.92 -1.41
N GLN A 49 -13.32 -10.60 -2.37
CA GLN A 49 -14.36 -10.00 -3.24
C GLN A 49 -15.62 -9.61 -2.46
N LYS A 50 -16.05 -10.44 -1.51
CA LYS A 50 -17.17 -10.12 -0.62
C LYS A 50 -16.81 -8.98 0.33
N ALA A 51 -15.57 -8.96 0.84
CA ALA A 51 -15.07 -7.86 1.66
C ALA A 51 -15.08 -6.53 0.89
N LEU A 52 -14.58 -6.51 -0.35
CA LEU A 52 -14.63 -5.32 -1.22
C LEU A 52 -16.06 -4.83 -1.49
N ALA A 53 -16.99 -5.76 -1.74
CA ALA A 53 -18.39 -5.41 -1.93
C ALA A 53 -18.98 -4.73 -0.69
N ARG A 54 -18.65 -5.22 0.51
CA ARG A 54 -19.08 -4.63 1.79
C ARG A 54 -18.42 -3.29 2.07
N LEU A 55 -17.14 -3.14 1.74
CA LEU A 55 -16.39 -1.90 1.98
C LEU A 55 -16.99 -0.68 1.29
N ARG A 56 -17.76 -0.86 0.20
CA ARG A 56 -18.50 0.22 -0.47
C ARG A 56 -19.60 0.86 0.38
N ASN A 57 -20.04 0.18 1.43
CA ASN A 57 -21.14 0.66 2.28
C ASN A 57 -20.66 1.49 3.47
N TYR A 58 -19.35 1.64 3.66
CA TYR A 58 -18.77 2.45 4.73
C TYR A 58 -18.25 3.78 4.17
N SER A 59 -18.31 4.83 5.00
CA SER A 59 -17.68 6.10 4.69
C SER A 59 -16.15 5.95 4.69
N PRO A 60 -15.41 6.67 3.84
CA PRO A 60 -13.95 6.67 3.88
C PRO A 60 -13.36 6.97 5.27
N ASP A 61 -14.02 7.81 6.07
CA ASP A 61 -13.57 8.17 7.42
C ASP A 61 -13.72 7.03 8.44
N GLU A 62 -14.52 6.01 8.12
CA GLU A 62 -14.67 4.81 8.95
C GLU A 62 -13.63 3.73 8.62
N ILE A 63 -12.84 3.93 7.56
CA ILE A 63 -11.92 2.94 7.01
C ILE A 63 -10.47 3.37 7.25
N THR A 64 -9.73 2.54 7.98
CA THR A 64 -8.28 2.67 8.12
C THR A 64 -7.55 1.61 7.29
N ILE A 65 -6.48 2.01 6.61
CA ILE A 65 -5.61 1.09 5.88
C ILE A 65 -4.27 0.98 6.60
N ASN A 66 -3.95 -0.25 7.01
CA ASN A 66 -2.69 -0.62 7.63
C ASN A 66 -1.84 -1.42 6.64
N LEU A 67 -0.57 -1.06 6.52
CA LEU A 67 0.43 -1.78 5.76
C LEU A 67 1.26 -2.63 6.72
N VAL A 68 1.17 -3.95 6.59
CA VAL A 68 1.77 -4.90 7.54
C VAL A 68 2.75 -5.81 6.79
N GLY A 69 4.01 -5.88 7.24
CA GLY A 69 4.99 -6.81 6.67
C GLY A 69 4.59 -8.26 6.93
N ASP A 70 4.67 -9.10 5.90
CA ASP A 70 4.36 -10.53 5.93
C ASP A 70 5.64 -11.33 5.68
N LEU A 71 6.46 -11.49 6.72
CA LEU A 71 7.77 -12.17 6.66
C LEU A 71 7.65 -13.67 6.39
N ASN A 72 6.45 -14.24 6.60
CA ASN A 72 6.17 -15.65 6.36
C ASN A 72 5.63 -15.91 4.95
N ASN A 73 5.61 -14.88 4.09
CA ASN A 73 5.13 -15.04 2.72
C ASN A 73 6.14 -15.82 1.87
N GLU A 74 5.75 -17.03 1.46
CA GLU A 74 6.62 -17.93 0.69
C GLU A 74 7.02 -17.37 -0.68
N ALA A 75 6.23 -16.47 -1.27
CA ALA A 75 6.46 -15.93 -2.61
C ALA A 75 7.32 -14.65 -2.63
N ASP A 76 7.31 -13.88 -1.53
CA ASP A 76 8.05 -12.61 -1.43
C ASP A 76 8.34 -12.27 0.04
N LEU A 77 9.60 -12.34 0.44
CA LEU A 77 10.06 -11.97 1.79
C LEU A 77 9.79 -10.49 2.14
N ASN A 78 9.59 -9.64 1.14
CA ASN A 78 9.21 -8.24 1.34
C ASN A 78 7.70 -8.01 1.18
N ALA A 79 6.88 -9.06 1.21
CA ALA A 79 5.44 -8.93 1.06
C ALA A 79 4.87 -7.97 2.11
N VAL A 80 4.03 -7.05 1.67
CA VAL A 80 3.30 -6.13 2.53
C VAL A 80 1.82 -6.36 2.35
N ALA A 81 1.18 -6.92 3.37
CA ALA A 81 -0.25 -7.10 3.45
C ALA A 81 -0.96 -5.75 3.63
N ILE A 82 -2.08 -5.62 2.94
CA ILE A 82 -3.00 -4.48 3.07
C ILE A 82 -4.14 -4.95 3.96
N VAL A 83 -4.11 -4.50 5.21
CA VAL A 83 -5.11 -4.78 6.23
C VAL A 83 -6.05 -3.60 6.31
N VAL A 84 -7.33 -3.85 6.10
CA VAL A 84 -8.38 -2.85 6.22
C VAL A 84 -9.03 -3.00 7.58
N GLU A 85 -9.20 -1.92 8.30
CA GLU A 85 -9.93 -1.87 9.55
C GLU A 85 -11.13 -0.93 9.40
N VAL A 86 -12.29 -1.38 9.88
CA VAL A 86 -13.52 -0.58 9.88
C VAL A 86 -13.96 -0.37 11.32
N ILE A 87 -14.27 0.89 11.67
CA ILE A 87 -14.69 1.27 13.02
C ILE A 87 -15.85 0.38 13.47
N GLY A 88 -15.67 -0.30 14.62
CA GLY A 88 -16.68 -1.17 15.21
C GLY A 88 -16.94 -2.50 14.49
N LYS A 89 -16.14 -2.87 13.47
CA LYS A 89 -16.28 -4.15 12.73
C LYS A 89 -15.02 -5.03 12.79
N GLY A 90 -13.86 -4.45 13.05
CA GLY A 90 -12.58 -5.15 13.14
C GLY A 90 -11.75 -5.05 11.85
N SER A 91 -10.69 -5.86 11.77
CA SER A 91 -9.69 -5.83 10.71
C SER A 91 -9.79 -7.05 9.77
N TYR A 92 -9.42 -6.84 8.50
CA TYR A 92 -9.42 -7.87 7.47
C TYR A 92 -8.31 -7.65 6.44
N GLN A 93 -7.56 -8.72 6.14
CA GLN A 93 -6.52 -8.67 5.11
C GLN A 93 -7.14 -8.69 3.70
N LEU A 94 -7.18 -7.52 3.07
CA LEU A 94 -7.79 -7.29 1.77
C LEU A 94 -6.92 -7.79 0.61
N GLY A 95 -5.61 -7.83 0.79
CA GLY A 95 -4.67 -8.25 -0.22
C GLY A 95 -3.25 -7.83 0.10
N TYR A 96 -2.46 -7.56 -0.94
CA TYR A 96 -1.06 -7.18 -0.84
C TYR A 96 -0.73 -5.96 -1.70
N LEU A 97 0.34 -5.24 -1.34
CA LEU A 97 1.00 -4.30 -2.24
C LEU A 97 1.59 -5.03 -3.45
N LYS A 98 1.79 -4.31 -4.55
CA LYS A 98 2.61 -4.82 -5.64
C LYS A 98 4.05 -5.01 -5.17
N LYS A 99 4.72 -6.06 -5.65
CA LYS A 99 6.08 -6.45 -5.28
C LYS A 99 7.08 -5.29 -5.31
N GLU A 100 7.01 -4.46 -6.35
CA GLU A 100 7.93 -3.32 -6.52
C GLU A 100 7.74 -2.25 -5.43
N HIS A 101 6.49 -2.03 -4.98
CA HIS A 101 6.22 -1.12 -3.87
C HIS A 101 6.53 -1.78 -2.53
N ALA A 102 6.26 -3.08 -2.39
CA ALA A 102 6.51 -3.83 -1.17
C ALA A 102 8.00 -3.86 -0.83
N GLN A 103 8.88 -4.07 -1.81
CA GLN A 103 10.34 -3.96 -1.65
C GLN A 103 10.83 -2.61 -1.13
N VAL A 104 10.11 -1.53 -1.46
CA VAL A 104 10.43 -0.19 -0.97
C VAL A 104 9.88 0.04 0.43
N ILE A 105 8.65 -0.44 0.69
CA ILE A 105 7.90 -0.13 1.91
C ILE A 105 8.25 -1.05 3.08
N ALA A 106 8.36 -2.36 2.86
CA ALA A 106 8.60 -3.36 3.90
C ALA A 106 9.75 -3.00 4.87
N PRO A 107 10.94 -2.59 4.39
CA PRO A 107 12.04 -2.21 5.27
C PRO A 107 11.93 -0.83 5.96
N LEU A 108 10.97 0.03 5.60
CA LEU A 108 10.89 1.41 6.11
C LEU A 108 10.48 1.52 7.59
N PRO A 109 9.46 0.78 8.07
CA PRO A 109 9.10 0.78 9.48
C PRO A 109 10.26 0.44 10.42
N ASP A 110 11.07 -0.57 10.09
CA ASP A 110 12.24 -0.98 10.88
C ASP A 110 13.30 0.12 11.01
N LYS A 111 13.27 1.10 10.12
CA LYS A 111 14.20 2.26 10.09
C LYS A 111 13.58 3.52 10.67
N GLY A 112 12.46 3.37 11.37
CA GLY A 112 11.74 4.46 12.03
C GLY A 112 11.01 5.39 11.05
N VAL A 113 10.85 4.99 9.78
CA VAL A 113 10.07 5.77 8.81
C VAL A 113 8.63 5.29 8.85
N LYS A 114 7.72 6.18 9.26
CA LYS A 114 6.29 5.88 9.31
C LYS A 114 5.68 5.99 7.91
N VAL A 115 4.80 5.06 7.57
CA VAL A 115 4.05 5.06 6.32
C VAL A 115 2.56 5.11 6.65
N THR A 116 1.84 6.04 6.04
CA THR A 116 0.38 6.12 6.15
C THR A 116 -0.25 5.70 4.83
N ALA A 117 -1.41 5.06 4.89
CA ALA A 117 -2.14 4.63 3.70
C ALA A 117 -3.62 5.01 3.80
N ARG A 118 -4.26 5.16 2.64
CA ARG A 118 -5.69 5.47 2.53
C ARG A 118 -6.34 4.67 1.41
N LEU A 119 -7.60 4.33 1.60
CA LEU A 119 -8.44 3.78 0.54
C LEU A 119 -8.88 4.93 -0.37
N GLU A 120 -8.57 4.83 -1.66
CA GLU A 120 -8.89 5.89 -2.64
C GLU A 120 -10.17 5.58 -3.40
N SER A 121 -10.34 4.33 -3.84
CA SER A 121 -11.56 3.91 -4.51
C SER A 121 -11.70 2.40 -4.58
N ILE A 122 -12.96 1.94 -4.57
CA ILE A 122 -13.33 0.59 -4.96
C ILE A 122 -13.90 0.65 -6.36
N THR A 123 -13.38 -0.20 -7.24
CA THR A 123 -13.72 -0.24 -8.67
C THR A 123 -14.30 -1.60 -9.04
N GLY A 124 -14.99 -1.68 -10.18
CA GLY A 124 -15.65 -2.92 -10.63
C GLY A 124 -17.02 -3.14 -9.98
N GLY A 125 -17.52 -4.38 -10.02
CA GLY A 125 -18.74 -4.78 -9.31
C GLY A 125 -20.09 -4.29 -9.84
N THR A 126 -20.15 -3.27 -10.71
CA THR A 126 -21.41 -2.77 -11.27
C THR A 126 -21.38 -2.61 -12.79
N GLY A 127 -22.31 -3.31 -13.45
CA GLY A 127 -22.63 -3.21 -14.88
C GLY A 127 -23.71 -4.24 -15.24
N LYS A 128 -24.50 -3.97 -16.29
CA LYS A 128 -25.54 -4.89 -16.82
C LYS A 128 -25.01 -6.31 -17.12
N ASN A 129 -23.70 -6.46 -17.29
CA ASN A 129 -22.99 -7.74 -17.33
C ASN A 129 -22.47 -8.09 -15.92
N ARG A 130 -23.13 -9.06 -15.28
CA ARG A 130 -23.00 -9.50 -13.88
C ARG A 130 -21.64 -10.11 -13.45
N PHE A 131 -20.52 -9.82 -14.12
CA PHE A 131 -19.27 -10.59 -13.97
C PHE A 131 -17.97 -9.78 -13.80
N ARG A 132 -18.01 -8.55 -13.27
CA ARG A 132 -16.77 -7.79 -13.00
C ARG A 132 -16.34 -7.93 -11.55
N ASN A 133 -15.19 -8.56 -11.34
CA ASN A 133 -14.49 -8.57 -10.05
C ASN A 133 -14.25 -7.14 -9.55
N PHE A 134 -14.38 -6.97 -8.24
CA PHE A 134 -14.00 -5.76 -7.54
C PHE A 134 -12.49 -5.61 -7.48
N GLY A 135 -12.02 -4.37 -7.60
CA GLY A 135 -10.67 -3.94 -7.31
C GLY A 135 -10.65 -2.82 -6.27
N ALA A 136 -9.51 -2.63 -5.62
CA ALA A 136 -9.28 -1.49 -4.72
C ALA A 136 -8.02 -0.72 -5.14
N ASN A 137 -8.12 0.59 -5.11
CA ASN A 137 -7.01 1.52 -5.24
C ASN A 137 -6.74 2.13 -3.88
N ILE A 138 -5.47 2.17 -3.49
CA ILE A 138 -5.01 2.83 -2.27
C ILE A 138 -3.95 3.87 -2.62
N SER A 139 -3.75 4.82 -1.73
CA SER A 139 -2.56 5.66 -1.72
C SER A 139 -1.75 5.41 -0.45
N PHE A 140 -0.46 5.67 -0.51
CA PHE A 140 0.39 5.70 0.68
C PHE A 140 1.44 6.81 0.61
N ALA A 141 1.84 7.33 1.77
CA ALA A 141 2.81 8.40 1.91
C ALA A 141 3.74 8.13 3.09
N LEU A 142 4.98 8.61 2.97
CA LEU A 142 5.90 8.66 4.10
C LEU A 142 5.52 9.83 4.99
N VAL A 143 5.51 9.60 6.30
CA VAL A 143 5.34 10.64 7.30
C VAL A 143 6.74 11.00 7.81
N ALA A 144 7.09 12.27 7.65
CA ALA A 144 8.34 12.86 8.15
C ALA A 144 8.31 13.03 9.68
#